data_AF-A0A1Q7LWY0-F1
#
_entry.id   AF-A0A1Q7LWY0-F1
#
_cell.length_a   1.000
_cell.length_b   1.000
_cell.length_c   1.000
_cell.angle_alpha   90.00
_cell.angle_beta   90.00
_cell.angle_gamma   90.00
#
_symmetry.space_group_name_H-M   'P 1'
#
loop_
_entity.id
_entity.type
_entity.pdbx_description
1 polymer ?
#
loop_
_entity_poly.entity_id
_entity_poly.type
_entity_poly.pdbx_seq_one_letter_code
_entity_poly.pdbx_strand_id
1 'polypeptide(L)'
;MNIPRADERSKEAFRSFLPDDPRVTVRPMFDNVSAFMNGNMFFGVFGNDLFVRLSDNHRKELLKKGASLLEPVQSRPMKEYVMIPRAWWKDPETIRSWVGRSLEWASKLPAKTSRK
;
A
#
# COMPACT_ATOMS: atom_id res chain seq x y z
N MET A 1 19.53 2.83 7.86
CA MET A 1 18.14 2.42 7.63
C MET A 1 18.18 1.14 6.81
N ASN A 2 17.79 0.00 7.37
CA ASN A 2 17.71 -1.25 6.63
C ASN A 2 16.24 -1.48 6.27
N ILE A 3 15.83 -1.05 5.07
CA ILE A 3 14.48 -1.33 4.59
C ILE A 3 14.47 -2.80 4.16
N PRO A 4 13.56 -3.63 4.69
CA PRO A 4 13.50 -5.03 4.28
C PRO A 4 13.15 -5.13 2.80
N ARG A 5 13.92 -5.95 2.07
CA ARG A 5 13.67 -6.25 0.65
C ARG A 5 12.62 -7.36 0.53
N ALA A 6 11.71 -7.19 -0.41
CA ALA A 6 10.69 -8.17 -0.76
C ALA A 6 11.28 -9.34 -1.52
N ASP A 7 10.83 -10.53 -1.15
CA ASP A 7 10.96 -11.72 -1.97
C ASP A 7 10.08 -11.64 -3.24
N GLU A 8 10.37 -12.49 -4.22
CA GLU A 8 9.65 -12.49 -5.50
C GLU A 8 8.15 -12.83 -5.34
N ARG A 9 7.76 -13.67 -4.37
CA ARG A 9 6.34 -14.01 -4.15
C ARG A 9 5.57 -12.79 -3.66
N SER A 10 6.18 -11.99 -2.80
CA SER A 10 5.57 -10.75 -2.30
C SER A 10 5.37 -9.73 -3.42
N LYS A 11 6.32 -9.62 -4.36
CA LYS A 11 6.20 -8.75 -5.55
C LYS A 11 5.13 -9.26 -6.52
N GLU A 12 5.04 -10.58 -6.71
CA GLU A 12 4.04 -11.20 -7.56
C GLU A 12 2.63 -11.04 -6.98
N ALA A 13 2.47 -11.25 -5.67
CA ALA A 13 1.23 -10.99 -4.95
C ALA A 13 0.80 -9.52 -5.12
N PHE A 14 1.72 -8.58 -4.94
CA PHE A 14 1.46 -7.17 -5.22
C PHE A 14 0.92 -6.95 -6.64
N ARG A 15 1.57 -7.51 -7.66
CA ARG A 15 1.10 -7.40 -9.06
C ARG A 15 -0.28 -8.01 -9.25
N SER A 16 -0.56 -9.15 -8.61
CA SER A 16 -1.87 -9.81 -8.70
C SER A 16 -3.00 -9.02 -8.02
N PHE A 17 -2.69 -8.14 -7.08
CA PHE A 17 -3.65 -7.27 -6.39
C PHE A 17 -3.74 -5.87 -6.99
N LEU A 18 -2.90 -5.54 -7.97
CA LEU A 18 -2.99 -4.26 -8.65
C LEU A 18 -4.37 -4.11 -9.31
N PRO A 19 -5.05 -2.97 -9.10
CA PRO A 19 -6.28 -2.68 -9.80
C PRO A 19 -5.99 -2.45 -11.29
N ASP A 20 -6.91 -2.89 -12.13
CA ASP A 20 -6.87 -2.63 -13.57
C ASP A 20 -7.38 -1.21 -13.85
N ASP A 21 -6.48 -0.23 -13.70
CA ASP A 21 -6.76 1.19 -14.01
C ASP A 21 -5.55 1.80 -14.73
N PRO A 22 -5.73 2.39 -15.93
CA PRO A 22 -4.62 2.95 -16.71
C PRO A 22 -3.94 4.16 -16.05
N ARG A 23 -4.56 4.77 -15.03
CA ARG A 23 -3.97 5.88 -14.26
C ARG A 23 -3.04 5.39 -13.16
N VAL A 24 -3.05 4.09 -12.87
CA VAL A 24 -2.17 3.47 -11.88
C VAL A 24 -0.81 3.23 -12.51
N THR A 25 0.22 3.73 -11.83
CA THR A 25 1.62 3.58 -12.23
C THR A 25 2.38 2.84 -11.14
N VAL A 26 3.23 1.90 -11.51
CA VAL A 26 4.09 1.16 -10.58
C VAL A 26 5.51 1.71 -10.68
N ARG A 27 6.10 2.07 -9.54
CA ARG A 27 7.46 2.61 -9.47
C ARG A 27 8.23 1.97 -8.32
N PRO A 28 9.57 1.85 -8.44
CA PRO A 28 10.40 1.43 -7.32
C PRO A 28 10.29 2.42 -6.15
N MET A 29 10.08 1.91 -4.94
CA MET A 29 10.03 2.71 -3.71
C MET A 29 10.42 1.82 -2.52
N PHE A 30 11.20 2.36 -1.58
CA PHE A 30 11.65 1.63 -0.38
C PHE A 30 12.40 0.32 -0.72
N ASP A 31 13.33 0.34 -1.68
CA ASP A 31 14.01 -0.86 -2.21
C ASP A 31 13.04 -1.97 -2.73
N ASN A 32 11.77 -1.62 -2.93
CA ASN A 32 10.66 -2.48 -3.31
C ASN A 32 9.84 -1.81 -4.42
N VAL A 33 8.58 -2.21 -4.60
CA VAL A 33 7.66 -1.68 -5.60
C VAL A 33 6.41 -1.10 -4.93
N SER A 34 5.94 0.03 -5.47
CA SER A 34 4.71 0.69 -5.04
C SER A 34 3.88 1.17 -6.23
N ALA A 35 2.58 1.13 -6.07
CA ALA A 35 1.56 1.66 -6.97
C ALA A 35 1.16 3.08 -6.59
N PHE A 36 0.97 3.90 -7.60
CA PHE A 36 0.65 5.31 -7.51
C PHE A 36 -0.57 5.61 -8.38
N MET A 37 -1.50 6.38 -7.85
CA MET A 37 -2.67 6.90 -8.55
C MET A 37 -2.51 8.40 -8.70
N ASN A 38 -2.42 8.92 -9.94
CA ASN A 38 -2.15 10.34 -10.19
C ASN A 38 -0.93 10.89 -9.40
N GLY A 39 0.13 10.09 -9.26
CA GLY A 39 1.32 10.43 -8.48
C GLY A 39 1.18 10.27 -6.96
N ASN A 40 0.01 9.86 -6.44
CA ASN A 40 -0.20 9.54 -5.04
C ASN A 40 0.02 8.05 -4.79
N MET A 41 1.03 7.71 -3.99
CA MET A 41 1.27 6.34 -3.55
C MET A 41 0.07 5.85 -2.75
N PHE A 42 -0.42 4.65 -3.08
CA PHE A 42 -1.58 4.07 -2.41
C PHE A 42 -1.41 2.61 -2.04
N PHE A 43 -0.60 1.85 -2.76
CA PHE A 43 -0.39 0.43 -2.47
C PHE A 43 1.08 0.09 -2.72
N GLY A 44 1.64 -0.88 -2.00
CA GLY A 44 3.03 -1.28 -2.21
C GLY A 44 3.47 -2.43 -1.33
N VAL A 45 4.72 -2.83 -1.53
CA VAL A 45 5.38 -3.87 -0.74
C VAL A 45 6.43 -3.24 0.18
N PHE A 46 6.47 -3.67 1.43
CA PHE A 46 7.47 -3.28 2.40
C PHE A 46 8.01 -4.54 3.09
N GLY A 47 9.26 -4.93 2.78
CA GLY A 47 9.74 -6.25 3.15
C GLY A 47 8.90 -7.32 2.47
N ASN A 48 8.33 -8.25 3.23
CA ASN A 48 7.46 -9.30 2.66
C ASN A 48 5.98 -9.03 2.98
N ASP A 49 5.65 -7.79 3.34
CA ASP A 49 4.31 -7.37 3.75
C ASP A 49 3.77 -6.32 2.79
N LEU A 50 2.45 -6.32 2.63
CA LEU A 50 1.75 -5.36 1.76
C LEU A 50 1.29 -4.18 2.60
N PHE A 51 1.28 -2.98 2.03
CA PHE A 51 0.72 -1.81 2.69
C PHE A 51 -0.22 -1.05 1.76
N VAL A 52 -1.22 -0.39 2.35
CA VAL A 52 -2.19 0.44 1.66
C VAL A 52 -2.30 1.82 2.29
N ARG A 53 -2.65 2.84 1.50
CA ARG A 53 -2.97 4.18 1.96
C ARG A 53 -4.48 4.33 2.07
N LEU A 54 -4.96 4.68 3.24
CA LEU A 54 -6.40 4.76 3.49
C LEU A 54 -6.78 6.10 4.11
N SER A 55 -8.05 6.45 4.02
CA SER A 55 -8.62 7.54 4.81
C SER A 55 -8.54 7.20 6.31
N ASP A 56 -8.65 8.23 7.17
CA ASP A 56 -8.60 8.05 8.62
C ASP A 56 -9.62 7.01 9.13
N ASN A 57 -10.84 7.02 8.59
CA ASN A 57 -11.91 6.09 8.96
C ASN A 57 -11.54 4.64 8.61
N HIS A 58 -11.15 4.39 7.36
CA HIS A 58 -10.75 3.05 6.90
C HIS A 58 -9.49 2.54 7.61
N ARG A 59 -8.55 3.43 7.89
CA ARG A 59 -7.36 3.10 8.68
C ARG A 59 -7.74 2.64 10.09
N LYS A 60 -8.59 3.38 10.79
CA LYS A 60 -9.05 3.00 12.15
C LYS A 60 -9.75 1.64 12.14
N GLU A 61 -10.51 1.33 11.09
CA GLU A 61 -11.10 0.01 10.91
C GLU A 61 -10.02 -1.07 10.75
N LEU A 62 -9.00 -0.84 9.91
CA LEU A 62 -7.91 -1.78 9.71
C LEU A 62 -7.12 -2.04 10.99
N LEU A 63 -6.79 -0.98 11.73
CA LEU A 63 -6.04 -1.07 12.98
C LEU A 63 -6.80 -1.91 14.01
N LYS A 64 -8.14 -1.80 14.08
CA LYS A 64 -8.99 -2.65 14.93
C LYS A 64 -8.97 -4.13 14.51
N LYS A 65 -8.72 -4.42 13.24
CA LYS A 65 -8.62 -5.78 12.69
C LYS A 65 -7.19 -6.37 12.78
N GLY A 66 -6.28 -5.69 13.48
CA GLY A 66 -4.90 -6.15 13.69
C GLY A 66 -3.89 -5.66 12.65
N ALA A 67 -4.25 -4.66 11.83
CA ALA A 67 -3.27 -3.97 10.99
C ALA A 67 -2.32 -3.10 11.84
N SER A 68 -1.15 -2.80 11.29
CA SER A 68 -0.17 -1.90 11.92
C SER A 68 0.09 -0.70 11.01
N LEU A 69 0.54 0.43 11.58
CA LEU A 69 0.98 1.57 10.77
C LEU A 69 2.26 1.21 10.01
N LEU A 70 2.46 1.79 8.84
CA LEU A 70 3.70 1.64 8.10
C LEU A 70 4.80 2.47 8.75
N GLU A 71 5.89 1.83 9.17
CA GLU A 71 7.02 2.44 9.86
C GLU A 71 8.33 2.23 9.07
N PRO A 72 8.57 3.00 7.99
CA PRO A 72 9.78 2.85 7.18
C PRO A 72 11.04 3.37 7.89
N VAL A 73 10.86 4.29 8.83
CA VAL A 73 11.91 4.82 9.70
C VAL A 73 11.50 4.55 11.14
N GLN A 74 12.38 3.92 11.92
CA GLN A 74 12.15 3.68 13.34
C GLN A 74 11.69 4.98 14.03
N SER A 75 10.60 4.87 14.78
CA SER A 75 9.96 5.99 15.51
C SER A 75 9.34 7.09 14.64
N ARG A 76 9.09 6.84 13.34
CA ARG A 76 8.32 7.73 12.46
C ARG A 76 7.27 6.97 11.65
N PRO A 77 6.14 6.57 12.28
CA PRO A 77 5.02 5.97 11.58
C PRO A 77 4.39 6.94 10.58
N MET A 78 4.23 6.46 9.34
CA MET A 78 3.45 7.16 8.33
C MET A 78 1.97 6.90 8.59
N LYS A 79 1.33 7.84 9.28
CA LYS A 79 -0.07 7.68 9.72
C LYS A 79 -1.02 7.30 8.57
N GLU A 80 -0.81 7.80 7.36
CA GLU A 80 -1.72 7.53 6.23
C GLU A 80 -1.64 6.10 5.68
N TYR A 81 -0.58 5.36 6.02
CA TYR A 81 -0.29 4.03 5.47
C TYR A 81 -0.38 2.97 6.55
N VAL A 82 -1.00 1.85 6.21
CA VAL A 82 -1.16 0.70 7.07
C VAL A 82 -0.70 -0.56 6.38
N MET A 83 -0.04 -1.44 7.13
CA MET A 83 0.35 -2.76 6.69
C MET A 83 -0.86 -3.69 6.76
N ILE A 84 -1.10 -4.42 5.68
CA ILE A 84 -2.10 -5.48 5.59
C ILE A 84 -1.68 -6.63 6.51
N PRO A 85 -2.56 -7.10 7.42
CA PRO A 85 -2.26 -8.25 8.25
C PRO A 85 -1.90 -9.49 7.44
N ARG A 86 -0.84 -10.21 7.82
CA ARG A 86 -0.48 -11.48 7.17
C ARG A 86 -1.59 -12.53 7.19
N ALA A 87 -2.48 -12.46 8.17
CA ALA A 87 -3.65 -13.33 8.24
C ALA A 87 -4.51 -13.28 6.96
N TRP A 88 -4.55 -12.13 6.27
CA TRP A 88 -5.35 -11.95 5.05
C TRP A 88 -4.67 -12.45 3.78
N TRP A 89 -3.41 -12.90 3.83
CA TRP A 89 -2.77 -13.51 2.67
C TRP A 89 -3.44 -14.81 2.23
N LYS A 90 -4.20 -15.45 3.14
CA LYS A 90 -5.07 -16.59 2.84
C LYS A 90 -6.43 -16.18 2.27
N ASP A 91 -6.75 -14.88 2.30
CA ASP A 91 -8.04 -14.32 1.89
C ASP A 91 -7.83 -13.17 0.87
N PRO A 92 -7.49 -13.51 -0.39
CA PRO A 92 -7.13 -12.52 -1.41
C PRO A 92 -8.26 -11.54 -1.72
N GLU A 93 -9.53 -11.93 -1.53
CA GLU A 93 -10.69 -11.05 -1.78
C GLU A 93 -10.74 -9.89 -0.78
N THR A 94 -10.42 -10.13 0.50
CA THR A 94 -10.30 -9.05 1.48
C THR A 94 -9.18 -8.09 1.08
N ILE A 95 -8.01 -8.58 0.65
CA ILE A 95 -6.92 -7.73 0.20
C ILE A 95 -7.35 -6.87 -0.99
N ARG A 96 -7.97 -7.47 -2.03
CA ARG A 96 -8.48 -6.73 -3.20
C ARG A 96 -9.47 -5.63 -2.79
N SER A 97 -10.37 -5.93 -1.86
CA SER A 97 -11.35 -4.96 -1.36
C SER A 97 -10.68 -3.76 -0.71
N TRP A 98 -9.63 -3.98 0.09
CA TRP A 98 -8.86 -2.91 0.72
C TRP A 98 -7.99 -2.12 -0.26
N VAL A 99 -7.40 -2.79 -1.25
CA VAL A 99 -6.66 -2.12 -2.33
C VAL A 99 -7.60 -1.24 -3.16
N GLY A 100 -8.80 -1.71 -3.47
CA GLY A 100 -9.83 -0.91 -4.15
C GLY A 100 -10.20 0.35 -3.37
N ARG A 101 -10.48 0.21 -2.06
CA ARG A 101 -10.73 1.37 -1.17
C ARG A 101 -9.56 2.35 -1.12
N SER A 102 -8.34 1.82 -1.19
CA SER A 102 -7.11 2.62 -1.22
C SER A 102 -6.97 3.39 -2.53
N LEU A 103 -7.27 2.75 -3.66
CA LEU A 103 -7.31 3.39 -4.97
C LEU A 103 -8.35 4.51 -5.01
N GLU A 104 -9.57 4.25 -4.54
CA GLU A 104 -10.63 5.26 -4.48
C GLU A 104 -10.21 6.48 -3.64
N TRP A 105 -9.58 6.24 -2.49
CA TRP A 105 -9.04 7.32 -1.65
C TRP A 105 -7.96 8.09 -2.39
N ALA A 106 -6.99 7.41 -3.00
CA ALA A 106 -5.90 8.05 -3.71
C ALA A 106 -6.34 8.81 -4.96
N SER A 107 -7.41 8.37 -5.62
CA SER A 107 -8.03 9.08 -6.74
C SER A 107 -8.71 10.38 -6.33
N LYS A 108 -9.13 10.52 -5.06
CA LYS A 108 -9.73 11.74 -4.51
C LYS A 108 -8.69 12.76 -4.06
N LEU A 109 -7.44 12.34 -3.88
CA LEU A 109 -6.36 13.24 -3.51
C LEU A 109 -5.97 14.10 -4.71
N PRO A 110 -5.56 15.37 -4.49
CA PRO A 110 -5.03 16.19 -5.56
C PRO A 110 -3.85 15.47 -6.20
N ALA A 111 -3.83 15.45 -7.54
CA ALA A 111 -2.72 14.86 -8.27
C ALA A 111 -1.41 15.50 -7.79
N LYS A 112 -0.44 14.67 -7.42
CA LYS A 112 0.88 15.20 -7.11
C LYS A 112 1.49 15.65 -8.43
N THR A 113 1.63 16.96 -8.62
CA THR A 113 2.43 17.50 -9.70
C THR A 113 3.85 17.00 -9.51
N SER A 114 4.21 15.94 -10.22
CA SER A 114 5.61 15.58 -10.38
C SER A 114 6.24 16.79 -11.07
N ARG A 115 7.02 17.60 -10.34
CA ARG A 115 7.97 18.48 -11.02
C ARG A 115 8.85 17.55 -11.85
N LYS A 116 8.70 17.67 -13.17
CA LYS A 116 9.58 17.04 -14.14
C LYS A 116 10.99 17.59 -13.98
#